data_AF-A0A1W9M5P3-F1
#
_entry.id   AF-A0A1W9M5P3-F1
#
_cell.length_a   1.000
_cell.length_b   1.000
_cell.length_c   1.000
_cell.angle_alpha   90.00
_cell.angle_beta   90.00
_cell.angle_gamma   90.00
#
_symmetry.space_group_name_H-M   'P 1'
#
loop_
_entity.id
_entity.type
_entity.pdbx_description
1 polymer ?
#
loop_
_entity_poly.entity_id
_entity_poly.type
_entity_poly.pdbx_seq_one_letter_code
_entity_poly.pdbx_strand_id
1 'polypeptide(L)'
;MKAYSADLRKKVLKAYQNGQGSMRQLAGRFAVSLTFVFNLIRNFKQNGHIAPKPHGGGKTSAINQEGCEFLSRLIRRQPRLTLKELCGHYEQKFGKKVSKSAMDRTLKKMNITRTKNAVRSLKKQ
;
A
#
# COMPACT_ATOMS: atom_id res chain seq x y z
N MET A 1 9.36 12.96 -7.77
CA MET A 1 9.12 14.42 -7.66
C MET A 1 8.90 14.77 -6.20
N LYS A 2 9.67 15.70 -5.62
CA LYS A 2 9.58 16.04 -4.19
C LYS A 2 8.34 16.92 -3.97
N ALA A 3 7.50 16.58 -3.01
CA ALA A 3 6.34 17.39 -2.68
C ALA A 3 6.79 18.73 -2.07
N TYR A 4 6.13 19.84 -2.45
CA TYR A 4 6.28 21.11 -1.74
C TYR A 4 6.02 20.93 -0.25
N SER A 5 6.83 21.59 0.59
CA SER A 5 6.75 21.48 2.04
C SER A 5 5.35 21.81 2.57
N ALA A 6 4.98 21.19 3.69
CA ALA A 6 3.69 21.43 4.33
C ALA A 6 3.53 22.91 4.72
N ASP A 7 4.61 23.57 5.10
CA ASP A 7 4.60 24.98 5.50
C ASP A 7 4.31 25.92 4.34
N LEU A 8 4.85 25.64 3.14
CA LEU A 8 4.55 26.44 1.95
C LEU A 8 3.05 26.36 1.60
N ARG A 9 2.47 25.16 1.68
CA ARG A 9 1.03 24.95 1.45
C ARG A 9 0.18 25.71 2.46
N LYS A 10 0.54 25.66 3.75
CA LYS A 10 -0.16 26.41 4.81
C LYS A 10 -0.11 27.92 4.56
N LYS A 11 1.07 28.47 4.19
CA LYS A 11 1.23 29.90 3.91
C LYS A 11 0.40 30.36 2.71
N VAL A 12 0.43 29.60 1.60
CA VAL A 12 -0.37 29.90 0.41
C VAL A 12 -1.86 29.86 0.73
N LEU A 13 -2.32 28.85 1.48
CA LEU A 13 -3.74 28.76 1.82
C LEU A 13 -4.17 29.89 2.75
N LYS A 14 -3.38 30.23 3.78
CA LYS A 14 -3.69 31.35 4.68
C LYS A 14 -3.80 32.67 3.90
N ALA A 15 -2.90 32.91 2.94
CA ALA A 15 -2.97 34.09 2.08
C ALA A 15 -4.25 34.10 1.21
N TYR A 16 -4.68 32.94 0.71
CA TYR A 16 -5.95 32.80 -0.03
C TYR A 16 -7.17 33.04 0.87
N GLN A 17 -7.21 32.46 2.07
CA GLN A 17 -8.30 32.67 3.03
C GLN A 17 -8.41 34.12 3.49
N ASN A 18 -7.28 34.81 3.63
CA ASN A 18 -7.21 36.22 3.99
C ASN A 18 -7.53 37.17 2.82
N GLY A 19 -7.90 36.65 1.64
CA GLY A 19 -8.25 37.48 0.48
C GLY A 19 -7.09 38.30 -0.09
N GLN A 20 -5.84 37.89 0.12
CA GLN A 20 -4.63 38.67 -0.22
C GLN A 20 -4.32 38.75 -1.74
N GLY A 21 -5.27 38.35 -2.60
CA GLY A 21 -5.15 38.43 -4.04
C GLY A 21 -5.69 37.20 -4.79
N SER A 22 -5.62 37.29 -6.12
CA SER A 22 -5.99 36.19 -7.02
C SER A 22 -4.97 35.04 -6.97
N MET A 23 -5.37 33.85 -7.44
CA MET A 23 -4.48 32.67 -7.47
C MET A 23 -3.17 32.93 -8.23
N ARG A 24 -3.20 33.79 -9.25
CA ARG A 24 -2.03 34.18 -10.04
C ARG A 24 -1.08 35.10 -9.26
N GLN A 25 -1.62 36.04 -8.48
CA GLN A 25 -0.84 36.89 -7.59
C GLN A 25 -0.18 36.08 -6.47
N LEU A 26 -0.91 35.11 -5.89
CA LEU A 26 -0.36 34.20 -4.90
C LEU A 26 0.75 33.32 -5.49
N ALA A 27 0.58 32.81 -6.71
CA ALA A 27 1.59 32.02 -7.39
C ALA A 27 2.90 32.81 -7.57
N GLY A 28 2.81 34.07 -8.02
CA GLY A 28 3.97 34.96 -8.14
C GLY A 28 4.63 35.27 -6.79
N ARG A 29 3.84 35.62 -5.77
CA ARG A 29 4.34 35.96 -4.43
C ARG A 29 5.10 34.83 -3.75
N PHE A 30 4.64 33.59 -3.94
CA PHE A 30 5.26 32.41 -3.33
C PHE A 30 6.24 31.69 -4.27
N ALA A 31 6.53 32.24 -5.45
CA ALA A 31 7.40 31.65 -6.47
C ALA A 31 7.02 30.19 -6.80
N VAL A 32 5.71 29.91 -6.89
CA VAL A 32 5.16 28.58 -7.18
C VAL A 32 4.34 28.61 -8.48
N SER A 33 4.11 27.45 -9.07
CA SER A 33 3.28 27.36 -10.27
C SER A 33 1.80 27.65 -9.95
N LEU A 34 1.10 28.27 -10.91
CA LEU A 34 -0.34 28.51 -10.83
C LEU A 34 -1.11 27.20 -10.59
N THR A 35 -0.72 26.14 -11.28
CA THR A 35 -1.31 24.81 -11.17
C THR A 35 -1.19 24.23 -9.77
N PHE A 36 -0.08 24.51 -9.07
CA PHE A 36 0.08 24.12 -7.66
C PHE A 36 -0.92 24.84 -6.76
N VAL A 37 -1.05 26.17 -6.89
CA VAL A 37 -2.00 26.98 -6.11
C VAL A 37 -3.44 26.54 -6.38
N PHE A 38 -3.80 26.35 -7.65
CA PHE A 38 -5.13 25.88 -8.06
C PHE A 38 -5.45 24.51 -7.45
N ASN A 39 -4.55 23.53 -7.59
CA ASN A 39 -4.75 22.19 -7.04
C ASN A 39 -4.84 22.20 -5.51
N LEU A 40 -4.05 23.05 -4.84
CA LEU A 40 -4.08 23.21 -3.40
C LEU A 40 -5.43 23.75 -2.92
N ILE A 41 -5.95 24.81 -3.55
CA ILE A 41 -7.25 25.40 -3.21
C ILE A 41 -8.39 24.43 -3.54
N ARG A 42 -8.33 23.77 -4.70
CA ARG A 42 -9.32 22.75 -5.09
C ARG A 42 -9.37 21.61 -4.06
N ASN A 43 -8.21 21.09 -3.66
CA ASN A 43 -8.13 20.03 -2.65
C ASN A 43 -8.66 20.50 -1.29
N PHE A 44 -8.35 21.73 -0.88
CA PHE A 44 -8.86 22.33 0.35
C PHE A 44 -10.39 22.47 0.32
N LYS A 45 -10.97 22.97 -0.77
CA LYS A 45 -12.44 23.09 -0.92
C LYS A 45 -13.16 21.74 -0.92
N GLN A 46 -12.54 20.70 -1.49
CA GLN A 46 -13.15 19.37 -1.60
C GLN A 46 -13.04 18.55 -0.30
N ASN A 47 -11.90 18.62 0.39
CA ASN A 47 -11.58 17.68 1.48
C ASN A 47 -11.41 18.35 2.84
N GLY A 48 -11.44 19.69 2.94
CA GLY A 48 -11.28 20.43 4.19
C GLY A 48 -9.87 20.40 4.81
N HIS A 49 -8.93 19.61 4.26
CA HIS A 49 -7.60 19.40 4.81
C HIS A 49 -6.47 19.74 3.83
N ILE A 50 -5.38 20.29 4.38
CA ILE A 50 -4.16 20.73 3.68
C ILE A 50 -3.15 19.58 3.50
N ALA A 51 -3.37 18.48 4.23
CA ALA A 51 -2.47 17.34 4.20
C ALA A 51 -2.40 16.74 2.78
N PRO A 52 -1.21 16.32 2.33
CA PRO A 52 -1.13 15.50 1.11
C PRO A 52 -2.08 14.31 1.26
N LYS A 53 -2.76 13.94 0.16
CA LYS A 53 -3.45 12.64 0.13
C LYS A 53 -2.43 11.59 0.58
N PRO A 54 -2.76 10.72 1.55
CA PRO A 54 -1.87 9.62 1.89
C PRO A 54 -1.53 8.89 0.59
N HIS A 55 -0.26 8.52 0.42
CA HIS A 55 0.15 7.73 -0.73
C HIS A 55 -0.84 6.60 -0.89
N GLY A 56 -1.57 6.58 -2.02
CA GLY A 56 -2.61 5.59 -2.28
C GLY A 56 -1.97 4.23 -2.12
N GLY A 57 -2.25 3.57 -1.00
CA GLY A 57 -1.54 2.38 -0.58
C GLY A 57 -1.44 1.44 -1.75
N GLY A 58 -0.25 0.87 -1.96
CA GLY A 58 -0.01 -0.05 -3.07
C GLY A 58 -1.10 -1.13 -3.14
N LYS A 59 -1.28 -1.69 -4.33
CA LYS A 59 -2.33 -2.69 -4.67
C LYS A 59 -2.68 -3.58 -3.46
N THR A 60 -3.97 -3.58 -3.10
CA THR A 60 -4.53 -4.43 -2.03
C THR A 60 -3.99 -5.86 -2.19
N SER A 61 -3.53 -6.43 -1.07
CA SER A 61 -2.93 -7.77 -1.08
C SER A 61 -3.90 -8.77 -1.69
N ALA A 62 -3.43 -9.61 -2.62
CA ALA A 62 -4.26 -10.60 -3.31
C ALA A 62 -4.91 -11.62 -2.36
N ILE A 63 -4.39 -11.73 -1.13
CA ILE A 63 -4.88 -12.59 -0.07
C ILE A 63 -5.49 -11.68 1.02
N ASN A 64 -6.80 -11.86 1.24
CA ASN A 64 -7.55 -11.20 2.31
C ASN A 64 -7.22 -11.80 3.69
N GLN A 65 -7.69 -11.16 4.76
CA GLN A 65 -7.47 -11.61 6.14
C GLN A 65 -7.90 -13.07 6.39
N GLU A 66 -9.09 -13.47 5.91
CA GLU A 66 -9.57 -14.86 5.98
C GLU A 66 -8.64 -15.85 5.28
N GLY A 67 -8.04 -15.41 4.16
CA GLY A 67 -7.06 -16.18 3.42
C GLY A 67 -5.77 -16.41 4.21
N CYS A 68 -5.32 -15.39 4.93
CA CYS A 68 -4.16 -15.47 5.83
C CYS A 68 -4.41 -16.46 6.97
N GLU A 69 -5.60 -16.45 7.57
CA GLU A 69 -5.98 -17.37 8.65
C GLU A 69 -6.06 -18.82 8.17
N PHE A 70 -6.66 -19.04 6.99
CA PHE A 70 -6.71 -20.36 6.36
C PHE A 70 -5.30 -20.92 6.11
N LEU A 71 -4.41 -20.11 5.53
CA LEU A 71 -3.02 -20.50 5.27
C LEU A 71 -2.26 -20.79 6.57
N SER A 72 -2.46 -19.98 7.61
CA SER A 72 -1.84 -20.19 8.93
C SER A 72 -2.27 -21.53 9.54
N ARG A 73 -3.56 -21.86 9.46
CA ARG A 73 -4.10 -23.14 9.95
C ARG A 73 -3.59 -24.32 9.12
N LEU A 74 -3.52 -24.17 7.81
CA LEU A 74 -3.04 -25.18 6.89
C LEU A 74 -1.55 -25.50 7.13
N ILE A 75 -0.71 -24.47 7.32
CA ILE A 75 0.71 -24.63 7.60
C ILE A 75 0.96 -25.23 8.98
N ARG A 76 0.15 -24.86 10.00
CA ARG A 76 0.22 -25.52 11.32
C ARG A 76 -0.08 -27.02 11.23
N ARG A 77 -1.03 -27.42 10.39
CA ARG A 77 -1.36 -28.84 10.17
C ARG A 77 -0.32 -29.56 9.32
N GLN A 78 0.23 -28.89 8.31
CA GLN A 78 1.16 -29.47 7.35
C GLN A 78 2.30 -28.47 7.02
N PRO A 79 3.34 -28.40 7.86
CA PRO A 79 4.41 -27.40 7.70
C PRO A 79 5.31 -27.65 6.49
N ARG A 80 5.21 -28.85 5.87
CA ARG A 80 6.05 -29.25 4.72
C ARG A 80 5.47 -28.87 3.36
N LEU A 81 4.24 -28.34 3.30
CA LEU A 81 3.59 -27.95 2.04
C LEU A 81 4.43 -26.97 1.23
N THR A 82 4.54 -27.24 -0.07
CA THR A 82 5.22 -26.39 -1.02
C THR A 82 4.36 -25.19 -1.40
N LEU A 83 4.98 -24.11 -1.91
CA LEU A 83 4.24 -22.93 -2.37
C LEU A 83 3.22 -23.26 -3.46
N LYS A 84 3.50 -24.26 -4.32
CA LYS A 84 2.58 -24.69 -5.38
C LYS A 84 1.32 -25.32 -4.77
N GLU A 85 1.49 -26.16 -3.77
CA GLU A 85 0.38 -26.81 -3.06
C GLU A 85 -0.43 -25.80 -2.26
N LEU A 86 0.21 -24.84 -1.59
CA LEU A 86 -0.49 -23.75 -0.90
C LEU A 86 -1.33 -22.90 -1.87
N CYS A 87 -0.80 -22.57 -3.05
CA CYS A 87 -1.58 -21.91 -4.10
C CYS A 87 -2.78 -22.76 -4.54
N GLY A 88 -2.61 -24.06 -4.71
CA GLY A 88 -3.70 -24.98 -5.08
C GLY A 88 -4.78 -25.09 -4.01
N HIS A 89 -4.41 -25.26 -2.74
CA HIS A 89 -5.37 -25.28 -1.63
C HIS A 89 -6.10 -23.94 -1.46
N TYR A 90 -5.39 -22.83 -1.71
CA TYR A 90 -5.99 -21.51 -1.67
C TYR A 90 -7.02 -21.32 -2.80
N GLU A 91 -6.69 -21.75 -4.02
CA GLU A 91 -7.61 -21.71 -5.15
C GLU A 91 -8.83 -22.62 -4.92
N GLN A 92 -8.63 -23.83 -4.40
CA GLN A 92 -9.73 -24.75 -4.06
C GLN A 92 -10.69 -24.16 -3.02
N LYS A 93 -10.18 -23.43 -2.03
CA LYS A 93 -11.00 -22.90 -0.93
C LYS A 93 -11.67 -21.58 -1.27
N PHE A 94 -10.99 -20.67 -1.97
CA PHE A 94 -11.44 -19.29 -2.22
C PHE A 94 -11.78 -19.01 -3.69
N GLY A 95 -11.59 -19.97 -4.61
CA GLY A 95 -11.82 -19.79 -6.05
C GLY A 95 -10.88 -18.78 -6.70
N LYS A 96 -9.81 -18.36 -6.01
CA LYS A 96 -8.89 -17.30 -6.46
C LYS A 96 -7.50 -17.87 -6.76
N LYS A 97 -7.06 -17.68 -8.01
CA LYS A 97 -5.69 -17.99 -8.42
C LYS A 97 -4.71 -16.96 -7.83
N VAL A 98 -3.78 -17.45 -7.02
CA VAL A 98 -2.69 -16.64 -6.45
C VAL A 98 -1.37 -17.14 -6.99
N SER A 99 -0.53 -16.22 -7.48
CA SER A 99 0.80 -16.57 -7.96
C SER A 99 1.71 -17.04 -6.81
N LYS A 100 2.72 -17.86 -7.12
CA LYS A 100 3.73 -18.28 -6.14
C LYS A 100 4.41 -17.09 -5.46
N SER A 101 4.64 -15.99 -6.18
CA SER A 101 5.25 -14.77 -5.67
C SER A 101 4.33 -13.99 -4.73
N ALA A 102 3.03 -13.96 -5.00
CA ALA A 102 2.05 -13.37 -4.08
C ALA A 102 1.93 -14.20 -2.80
N MET A 103 1.94 -15.54 -2.92
CA MET A 103 1.96 -16.47 -1.78
C MET A 103 3.23 -16.33 -0.93
N ASP A 104 4.42 -16.23 -1.53
CA ASP A 104 5.67 -16.02 -0.78
C ASP A 104 5.66 -14.69 0.01
N ARG A 105 5.20 -13.60 -0.62
CA ARG A 105 5.10 -12.29 0.04
C ARG A 105 4.11 -12.30 1.18
N THR A 106 2.98 -13.01 1.06
CA THR A 106 1.98 -13.09 2.12
C THR A 106 2.49 -13.93 3.30
N LEU A 107 3.18 -15.03 3.06
CA LEU A 107 3.84 -15.81 4.11
C LEU A 107 4.90 -15.01 4.86
N LYS A 108 5.73 -14.24 4.14
CA LYS A 108 6.70 -13.30 4.73
C LYS A 108 6.02 -12.24 5.58
N LYS A 109 4.91 -11.66 5.10
CA LYS A 109 4.12 -10.68 5.86
C LYS A 109 3.52 -11.27 7.15
N MET A 110 3.18 -12.57 7.14
CA MET A 110 2.70 -13.29 8.32
C MET A 110 3.83 -13.75 9.26
N ASN A 111 5.10 -13.40 8.99
CA ASN A 111 6.28 -13.88 9.71
C ASN A 111 6.38 -15.42 9.79
N ILE A 112 5.77 -16.14 8.85
CA ILE A 112 5.84 -17.59 8.81
C ILE A 112 7.10 -17.99 8.04
N THR A 113 8.16 -18.28 8.78
CA THR A 113 9.39 -18.83 8.21
C THR A 113 9.21 -20.33 8.02
N ARG A 114 9.18 -20.78 6.76
CA ARG A 114 9.17 -22.21 6.46
C ARG A 114 10.51 -22.80 6.90
N THR A 115 10.53 -23.71 7.87
CA THR A 115 11.74 -24.48 8.23
C THR A 115 12.13 -25.33 7.03
N LYS A 116 13.16 -24.89 6.29
CA LYS A 116 13.63 -25.49 5.03
C LYS A 116 14.31 -26.86 5.21
N ASN A 117 14.45 -27.36 6.44
CA ASN A 117 15.31 -28.50 6.73
C ASN A 117 14.48 -29.74 7.09
N ALA A 118 14.01 -30.47 6.07
CA ALA A 118 13.63 -31.88 6.22
C ALA A 118 13.67 -32.69 4.91
N VAL A 119 14.14 -32.12 3.79
CA VAL A 119 14.14 -32.82 2.48
C VAL A 119 15.49 -33.48 2.16
N ARG A 120 16.47 -33.43 3.07
CA ARG A 120 17.78 -34.08 2.84
C ARG A 120 17.92 -35.49 3.43
N SER A 121 16.89 -36.05 4.08
CA SER A 121 17.00 -37.36 4.75
C SER A 121 16.04 -38.46 4.27
N LEU A 122 15.31 -38.27 3.16
CA LEU A 122 14.47 -39.34 2.59
C LEU A 122 14.92 -39.69 1.17
N LYS A 123 16.15 -40.21 1.07
CA LYS A 123 16.58 -41.03 -0.07
C LYS A 123 17.55 -42.10 0.44
N LYS A 124 16.99 -43.26 0.80
CA LYS A 124 17.56 -44.63 0.74
C LYS A 124 16.75 -45.55 1.66
N GLN A 125 15.85 -46.34 1.09
CA GLN A 125 15.97 -47.79 0.93
C GLN A 125 14.93 -48.25 -0.08
#